data_AF-R5EQ46-F1
#
_entry.id   AF-R5EQ46-F1
#
_cell.length_a   1.000
_cell.length_b   1.000
_cell.length_c   1.000
_cell.angle_alpha   90.00
_cell.angle_beta   90.00
_cell.angle_gamma   90.00
#
_symmetry.space_group_name_H-M   'P 1'
#
loop_
_entity.id
_entity.type
_entity.pdbx_description
1 polymer ?
#
loop_
_entity_poly.entity_id
_entity_poly.type
_entity_poly.pdbx_seq_one_letter_code
_entity_poly.pdbx_strand_id
1 'polypeptide(L)'
;MKIENNILKHYLKNVYFITGTAYAGKSTTVKMLAERYDMVFCGENYHSKVSDAVATPDAQPDICFLKTLTDWKEFVTRTPEEYERWIYSTSKEAAEFEVAELISISQDRKVIVDTNIPVGILKEISNYNHVAVMLSPLSMSVDRFFDRSDPEKQFLLNVIESCEDSKTVMENYRRGLELINGQKHYDEYTNSGFFTVVRQDTQKDTREEICEIIARHFGLI
;
A
#
# COMPACT_ATOMS: atom_id res chain seq x y z
N MET A 1 7.28 -24.30 -2.78
CA MET A 1 8.09 -24.35 -1.54
C MET A 1 7.62 -23.19 -0.67
N LYS A 2 7.33 -23.41 0.62
CA LYS A 2 7.09 -22.30 1.58
C LYS A 2 8.40 -22.03 2.32
N ILE A 3 8.76 -20.75 2.47
CA ILE A 3 9.96 -20.33 3.19
C ILE A 3 9.55 -19.92 4.60
N GLU A 4 10.21 -20.47 5.62
CA GLU A 4 9.91 -20.16 7.02
C GLU A 4 10.20 -18.70 7.38
N ASN A 5 9.39 -18.12 8.29
CA ASN A 5 9.43 -16.69 8.62
C ASN A 5 10.79 -16.25 9.16
N ASN A 6 11.48 -17.08 9.94
CA ASN A 6 12.82 -16.77 10.45
C ASN A 6 13.87 -16.65 9.33
N ILE A 7 13.70 -17.41 8.23
CA ILE A 7 14.57 -17.34 7.05
C ILE A 7 14.29 -16.03 6.31
N LEU A 8 13.01 -15.72 6.05
CA LEU A 8 12.61 -14.45 5.42
C LEU A 8 13.14 -13.25 6.22
N LYS A 9 12.95 -13.27 7.53
CA LYS A 9 13.43 -12.22 8.43
C LYS A 9 14.94 -12.03 8.42
N HIS A 10 15.71 -13.11 8.24
CA HIS A 10 17.16 -13.00 8.08
C HIS A 10 17.54 -12.25 6.80
N TYR A 11 16.90 -12.58 5.68
CA TYR A 11 17.20 -11.95 4.38
C TYR A 11 16.68 -10.52 4.28
N LEU A 12 15.55 -10.22 4.93
CA LEU A 12 14.93 -8.90 4.94
C LEU A 12 15.48 -7.95 6.02
N LYS A 13 16.55 -8.33 6.72
CA LYS A 13 17.14 -7.54 7.82
C LYS A 13 17.61 -6.14 7.43
N ASN A 14 17.82 -5.87 6.13
CA ASN A 14 18.22 -4.57 5.60
C ASN A 14 17.02 -3.77 5.04
N VAL A 15 15.81 -4.31 5.12
CA VAL A 15 14.59 -3.67 4.61
C VAL A 15 13.88 -2.93 5.72
N TYR A 16 13.44 -1.71 5.40
CA TYR A 16 12.65 -0.84 6.24
C TYR A 16 11.32 -0.61 5.53
N PHE A 17 10.22 -0.87 6.24
CA PHE A 17 8.88 -0.87 5.69
C PHE A 17 8.09 0.32 6.23
N ILE A 18 7.46 1.06 5.32
CA ILE A 18 6.42 2.03 5.63
C ILE A 18 5.12 1.51 5.04
N THR A 19 4.11 1.37 5.90
CA THR A 19 2.76 0.91 5.53
C THR A 19 1.71 1.82 6.19
N GLY A 20 0.43 1.62 5.90
CA GLY A 20 -0.67 2.41 6.48
C GLY A 20 -1.62 3.00 5.45
N THR A 21 -2.48 3.92 5.90
CA THR A 21 -3.65 4.38 5.11
C THR A 21 -3.25 5.24 3.91
N ALA A 22 -4.19 5.37 2.96
CA ALA A 22 -4.07 6.37 1.89
C ALA A 22 -3.93 7.78 2.50
N TYR A 23 -3.26 8.71 1.80
CA TYR A 23 -3.04 10.11 2.25
C TYR A 23 -2.18 10.32 3.51
N ALA A 24 -1.69 9.26 4.15
CA ALA A 24 -0.80 9.38 5.30
C ALA A 24 0.57 10.00 4.97
N GLY A 25 0.96 10.05 3.70
CA GLY A 25 2.24 10.63 3.25
C GLY A 25 3.37 9.63 3.07
N LYS A 26 3.06 8.32 3.01
CA LYS A 26 4.01 7.21 2.88
C LYS A 26 5.05 7.42 1.77
N SER A 27 4.60 7.59 0.52
CA SER A 27 5.49 7.68 -0.63
C SER A 27 6.44 8.88 -0.54
N THR A 28 5.98 9.98 0.03
CA THR A 28 6.80 11.17 0.30
C THR A 28 7.89 10.84 1.33
N THR A 29 7.54 10.22 2.45
CA THR A 29 8.50 9.85 3.50
C THR A 29 9.51 8.81 3.01
N VAL A 30 9.07 7.77 2.29
CA VAL A 30 9.96 6.74 1.71
C VAL A 30 10.98 7.39 0.78
N LYS A 31 10.55 8.32 -0.09
CA LYS A 31 11.45 9.06 -0.98
C LYS A 31 12.45 9.93 -0.22
N MET A 32 11.99 10.68 0.79
CA MET A 32 12.87 11.54 1.61
C MET A 32 13.91 10.72 2.38
N LEU A 33 13.53 9.58 2.96
CA LEU A 33 14.45 8.69 3.67
C LEU A 33 15.46 8.06 2.72
N ALA A 34 15.03 7.64 1.53
CA ALA A 34 15.92 7.08 0.52
C ALA A 34 17.04 8.07 0.13
N GLU A 35 16.65 9.32 -0.15
CA GLU A 35 17.59 10.39 -0.54
C GLU A 35 18.53 10.77 0.61
N ARG A 36 18.03 10.88 1.84
CA ARG A 36 18.84 11.32 3.01
C ARG A 36 19.85 10.29 3.49
N TYR A 37 19.50 9.01 3.41
CA TYR A 37 20.26 7.93 4.04
C TYR A 37 20.85 6.94 3.02
N ASP A 38 20.90 7.32 1.73
CA ASP A 38 21.43 6.52 0.61
C ASP A 38 20.85 5.10 0.55
N MET A 39 19.53 5.00 0.76
CA MET A 39 18.80 3.74 0.72
C MET A 39 18.24 3.49 -0.68
N VAL A 40 18.08 2.23 -1.05
CA VAL A 40 17.35 1.86 -2.27
C VAL A 40 15.87 2.22 -2.06
N PHE A 41 15.33 3.02 -2.99
CA PHE A 41 13.94 3.44 -2.98
C PHE A 41 13.04 2.41 -3.67
N CYS A 42 12.08 1.86 -2.92
CA CYS A 42 10.98 1.05 -3.45
C CYS A 42 9.65 1.77 -3.18
N GLY A 43 9.15 2.50 -4.18
CA GLY A 43 7.82 3.13 -4.11
C GLY A 43 6.68 2.13 -4.26
N GLU A 44 5.44 2.60 -4.33
CA GLU A 44 4.27 1.72 -4.52
C GLU A 44 4.40 0.87 -5.79
N ASN A 45 3.95 -0.39 -5.73
CA ASN A 45 3.87 -1.32 -6.87
C ASN A 45 5.18 -1.56 -7.64
N TYR A 46 6.36 -1.40 -7.02
CA TYR A 46 7.66 -1.66 -7.66
C TYR A 46 7.76 -3.09 -8.25
N HIS A 47 7.06 -4.05 -7.65
CA HIS A 47 7.00 -5.44 -8.08
C HIS A 47 6.11 -5.71 -9.31
N SER A 48 5.35 -4.71 -9.77
CA SER A 48 4.35 -4.84 -10.85
C SER A 48 4.91 -5.45 -12.12
N LYS A 49 6.13 -5.07 -12.52
CA LYS A 49 6.80 -5.61 -13.72
C LYS A 49 6.92 -7.13 -13.68
N VAL A 50 7.22 -7.70 -12.51
CA VAL A 50 7.35 -9.16 -12.35
C VAL A 50 5.97 -9.81 -12.30
N SER A 51 5.05 -9.30 -11.48
CA SER A 51 3.69 -9.86 -11.38
C SER A 51 2.94 -9.79 -12.72
N ASP A 52 3.16 -8.75 -13.52
CA ASP A 52 2.56 -8.63 -14.85
C ASP A 52 3.07 -9.70 -15.81
N ALA A 53 4.35 -10.07 -15.70
CA ALA A 53 4.98 -11.06 -16.55
C ALA A 53 4.65 -12.51 -16.16
N VAL A 54 4.50 -12.82 -14.87
CA VAL A 54 4.48 -14.22 -14.41
C VAL A 54 3.25 -14.64 -13.61
N ALA A 55 2.42 -13.70 -13.13
CA ALA A 55 1.21 -14.07 -12.39
C ALA A 55 0.25 -14.85 -13.29
N THR A 56 -0.34 -15.90 -12.73
CA THR A 56 -1.30 -16.77 -13.43
C THR A 56 -2.65 -16.78 -12.70
N PRO A 57 -3.79 -16.94 -13.41
CA PRO A 57 -5.10 -16.97 -12.78
C PRO A 57 -5.28 -18.06 -11.72
N ASP A 58 -4.59 -19.20 -11.86
CA ASP A 58 -4.69 -20.32 -10.91
C ASP A 58 -3.96 -20.04 -9.58
N ALA A 59 -2.87 -19.26 -9.63
CA ALA A 59 -2.04 -18.98 -8.45
C ALA A 59 -2.28 -17.59 -7.84
N GLN A 60 -2.58 -16.60 -8.68
CA GLN A 60 -2.85 -15.21 -8.28
C GLN A 60 -4.07 -14.65 -9.03
N PRO A 61 -5.28 -15.19 -8.75
CA PRO A 61 -6.50 -14.76 -9.41
C PRO A 61 -6.81 -13.26 -9.25
N ASP A 62 -6.49 -12.65 -8.10
CA ASP A 62 -6.85 -11.26 -7.83
C ASP A 62 -5.92 -10.25 -8.50
N ILE A 63 -4.62 -10.52 -8.57
CA ILE A 63 -3.68 -9.78 -9.42
C ILE A 63 -4.06 -9.94 -10.90
N CYS A 64 -4.44 -11.15 -11.32
CA CYS A 64 -4.78 -11.43 -12.72
C CYS A 64 -6.16 -10.89 -13.13
N PHE A 65 -7.01 -10.50 -12.17
CA PHE A 65 -8.36 -10.03 -12.41
C PHE A 65 -8.42 -8.95 -13.51
N LEU A 66 -7.55 -7.94 -13.43
CA LEU A 66 -7.52 -6.84 -14.40
C LEU A 66 -7.10 -7.29 -15.81
N LYS A 67 -6.33 -8.38 -15.94
CA LYS A 67 -5.93 -8.95 -17.23
C LYS A 67 -7.08 -9.66 -17.94
N THR A 68 -8.06 -10.12 -17.16
CA THR A 68 -9.26 -10.82 -17.67
C THR A 68 -10.45 -9.89 -17.87
N LEU A 69 -10.31 -8.61 -17.52
CA LEU A 69 -11.38 -7.62 -17.58
C LEU A 69 -11.71 -7.27 -19.03
N THR A 70 -12.96 -7.51 -19.44
CA THR A 70 -13.45 -7.16 -20.78
C THR A 70 -13.91 -5.71 -20.88
N ASP A 71 -14.50 -5.19 -19.80
CA ASP A 71 -14.94 -3.80 -19.70
C ASP A 71 -14.58 -3.23 -18.32
N TRP A 72 -13.93 -2.07 -18.30
CA TRP A 72 -13.61 -1.35 -17.07
C TRP A 72 -14.86 -0.91 -16.30
N LYS A 73 -16.02 -0.85 -16.95
CA LYS A 73 -17.30 -0.64 -16.26
C LYS A 73 -17.54 -1.71 -15.20
N GLU A 74 -17.23 -2.98 -15.49
CA GLU A 74 -17.34 -4.07 -14.52
C GLU A 74 -16.47 -3.83 -13.27
N PHE A 75 -15.37 -3.08 -13.40
CA PHE A 75 -14.53 -2.71 -12.28
C PHE A 75 -15.08 -1.57 -11.43
N VAL A 76 -15.75 -0.59 -12.03
CA VAL A 76 -16.27 0.55 -11.27
C VAL A 76 -17.67 0.29 -10.71
N THR A 77 -18.39 -0.72 -11.22
CA THR A 77 -19.75 -1.07 -10.79
C THR A 77 -19.84 -2.23 -9.79
N ARG A 78 -18.72 -2.88 -9.44
CA ARG A 78 -18.71 -3.95 -8.43
C ARG A 78 -19.17 -3.46 -7.06
N THR A 79 -19.67 -4.37 -6.24
CA THR A 79 -20.17 -3.98 -4.93
C THR A 79 -19.02 -3.48 -4.05
N PRO A 80 -19.31 -2.62 -3.05
CA PRO A 80 -18.31 -2.16 -2.10
C PRO A 80 -17.54 -3.32 -1.44
N GLU A 81 -18.23 -4.41 -1.12
CA GLU A 81 -17.66 -5.60 -0.47
C GLU A 81 -16.76 -6.41 -1.42
N GLU A 82 -17.14 -6.54 -2.69
CA GLU A 82 -16.30 -7.18 -3.71
C GLU A 82 -15.02 -6.39 -3.96
N TYR A 83 -15.12 -5.06 -3.98
CA TYR A 83 -13.98 -4.16 -4.10
C TYR A 83 -13.06 -4.25 -2.88
N GLU A 84 -13.61 -4.23 -1.66
CA GLU A 84 -12.83 -4.45 -0.43
C GLU A 84 -12.09 -5.79 -0.48
N ARG A 85 -12.82 -6.88 -0.75
CA ARG A 85 -12.23 -8.23 -0.86
C ARG A 85 -11.11 -8.25 -1.89
N TRP A 86 -11.31 -7.65 -3.06
CA TRP A 86 -10.31 -7.62 -4.12
C TRP A 86 -9.04 -6.87 -3.71
N ILE A 87 -9.17 -5.69 -3.09
CA ILE A 87 -8.01 -4.90 -2.62
C ILE A 87 -7.15 -5.71 -1.64
N TYR A 88 -7.75 -6.30 -0.61
CA TYR A 88 -6.98 -7.04 0.41
C TYR A 88 -6.46 -8.38 -0.07
N SER A 89 -7.13 -9.02 -1.03
CA SER A 89 -6.64 -10.28 -1.62
C SER A 89 -5.48 -10.01 -2.57
N THR A 90 -5.57 -8.95 -3.37
CA THR A 90 -4.45 -8.48 -4.21
C THR A 90 -3.22 -8.16 -3.35
N SER A 91 -3.37 -7.47 -2.21
CA SER A 91 -2.26 -7.19 -1.29
C SER A 91 -1.61 -8.46 -0.73
N LYS A 92 -2.38 -9.53 -0.49
CA LYS A 92 -1.83 -10.82 -0.02
C LYS A 92 -1.05 -11.54 -1.12
N GLU A 93 -1.57 -11.57 -2.34
CA GLU A 93 -0.87 -12.14 -3.48
C GLU A 93 0.39 -11.34 -3.83
N ALA A 94 0.31 -10.01 -3.78
CA ALA A 94 1.41 -9.09 -4.06
C ALA A 94 2.56 -9.25 -3.04
N ALA A 95 2.25 -9.60 -1.79
CA ALA A 95 3.26 -9.80 -0.76
C ALA A 95 4.31 -10.86 -1.13
N GLU A 96 3.93 -11.90 -1.88
CA GLU A 96 4.89 -12.92 -2.34
C GLU A 96 5.90 -12.34 -3.34
N PHE A 97 5.43 -11.51 -4.27
CA PHE A 97 6.29 -10.82 -5.24
C PHE A 97 7.18 -9.78 -4.57
N GLU A 98 6.60 -8.96 -3.68
CA GLU A 98 7.34 -7.96 -2.90
C GLU A 98 8.48 -8.62 -2.12
N VAL A 99 8.18 -9.67 -1.34
CA VAL A 99 9.19 -10.35 -0.52
C VAL A 99 10.29 -10.97 -1.38
N ALA A 100 9.94 -11.61 -2.50
CA ALA A 100 10.93 -12.22 -3.39
C ALA A 100 11.88 -11.17 -4.00
N GLU A 101 11.35 -10.04 -4.44
CA GLU A 101 12.16 -8.96 -4.99
C GLU A 101 13.01 -8.29 -3.92
N LEU A 102 12.44 -8.05 -2.73
CA LEU A 102 13.16 -7.46 -1.59
C LEU A 102 14.37 -8.28 -1.17
N ILE A 103 14.25 -9.61 -1.11
CA ILE A 103 15.38 -10.51 -0.82
C ILE A 103 16.53 -10.29 -1.82
N SER A 104 16.22 -10.04 -3.09
CA SER A 104 17.23 -9.80 -4.12
C SER A 104 17.89 -8.44 -3.98
N ILE A 105 17.12 -7.38 -3.68
CA ILE A 105 17.65 -6.01 -3.67
C ILE A 105 18.29 -5.61 -2.34
N SER A 106 17.93 -6.26 -1.24
CA SER A 106 18.40 -5.91 0.11
C SER A 106 19.64 -6.66 0.56
N GLN A 107 20.35 -7.36 -0.34
CA GLN A 107 21.51 -8.19 0.02
C GLN A 107 22.61 -7.38 0.72
N ASP A 108 23.06 -6.29 0.10
CA ASP A 108 24.20 -5.50 0.58
C ASP A 108 23.85 -4.03 0.86
N ARG A 109 22.58 -3.65 0.73
CA ARG A 109 22.12 -2.27 0.89
C ARG A 109 20.86 -2.18 1.73
N LYS A 110 20.72 -1.07 2.44
CA LYS A 110 19.47 -0.69 3.08
C LYS A 110 18.42 -0.35 2.02
N VAL A 111 17.20 -0.82 2.21
CA VAL A 111 16.06 -0.58 1.32
C VAL A 111 14.93 0.04 2.12
N ILE A 112 14.30 1.08 1.60
CA ILE A 112 13.09 1.68 2.18
C ILE A 112 11.91 1.46 1.23
N VAL A 113 10.80 0.95 1.76
CA VAL A 113 9.67 0.43 0.97
C VAL A 113 8.37 1.10 1.37
N ASP A 114 7.61 1.59 0.38
CA ASP A 114 6.17 1.89 0.50
C ASP A 114 5.40 0.61 0.15
N THR A 115 4.84 -0.07 1.15
CA THR A 115 4.32 -1.44 1.00
C THR A 115 2.85 -1.57 1.39
N ASN A 116 2.15 -2.46 0.67
CA ASN A 116 0.82 -2.93 1.01
C ASN A 116 0.83 -4.35 1.61
N ILE A 117 2.00 -4.91 1.94
CA ILE A 117 2.10 -6.19 2.65
C ILE A 117 1.26 -6.12 3.94
N PRO A 118 0.32 -7.07 4.15
CA PRO A 118 -0.51 -7.10 5.35
C PRO A 118 0.32 -7.04 6.64
N VAL A 119 -0.11 -6.23 7.61
CA VAL A 119 0.62 -6.04 8.89
C VAL A 119 0.84 -7.35 9.65
N GLY A 120 -0.08 -8.32 9.53
CA GLY A 120 0.10 -9.66 10.10
C GLY A 120 1.31 -10.39 9.54
N ILE A 121 1.59 -10.23 8.23
CA ILE A 121 2.78 -10.80 7.59
C ILE A 121 4.03 -10.04 8.04
N LEU A 122 4.00 -8.70 8.06
CA LEU A 122 5.13 -7.88 8.49
C LEU A 122 5.61 -8.21 9.91
N LYS A 123 4.69 -8.56 10.83
CA LYS A 123 5.03 -9.00 12.20
C LYS A 123 5.92 -10.23 12.23
N GLU A 124 5.70 -11.14 11.29
CA GLU A 124 6.41 -12.41 11.21
C GLU A 124 7.78 -12.26 10.55
N ILE A 125 7.87 -11.40 9.52
CA ILE A 125 9.06 -11.32 8.65
C ILE A 125 9.96 -10.11 8.93
N SER A 126 9.60 -9.22 9.85
CA SER A 126 10.37 -8.00 10.15
C SER A 126 10.58 -7.78 11.65
N ASN A 127 11.43 -6.81 11.98
CA ASN A 127 11.63 -6.32 13.34
C ASN A 127 10.76 -5.08 13.60
N TYR A 128 10.44 -4.84 14.88
CA TYR A 128 9.63 -3.68 15.29
C TYR A 128 10.22 -2.35 14.78
N ASN A 129 11.53 -2.16 14.94
CA ASN A 129 12.27 -0.97 14.50
C ASN A 129 12.54 -0.95 12.98
N HIS A 130 11.94 -1.86 12.20
CA HIS A 130 12.03 -1.90 10.74
C HIS A 130 10.66 -1.70 10.08
N VAL A 131 9.61 -1.46 10.87
CA VAL A 131 8.26 -1.21 10.36
C VAL A 131 7.71 0.06 11.00
N ALA A 132 7.24 1.00 10.18
CA ALA A 132 6.50 2.16 10.62
C ALA A 132 5.13 2.19 9.94
N VAL A 133 4.10 2.48 10.72
CA VAL A 133 2.72 2.64 10.25
C VAL A 133 2.40 4.12 10.20
N MET A 134 1.92 4.60 9.06
CA MET A 134 1.50 5.99 8.87
C MET A 134 0.00 6.05 8.62
N LEU A 135 -0.71 6.84 9.42
CA LEU A 135 -2.16 6.97 9.36
C LEU A 135 -2.58 8.41 9.05
N SER A 136 -3.73 8.54 8.40
CA SER A 136 -4.44 9.80 8.17
C SER A 136 -5.89 9.71 8.67
N PRO A 137 -6.58 10.83 8.94
CA PRO A 137 -8.00 10.82 9.22
C PRO A 137 -8.80 10.13 8.10
N LEU A 138 -9.79 9.31 8.48
CA LEU A 138 -10.57 8.47 7.55
C LEU A 138 -11.23 9.30 6.43
N SER A 139 -11.80 10.46 6.79
CA SER A 139 -12.53 11.35 5.88
C SER A 139 -11.72 11.78 4.65
N MET A 140 -10.41 11.91 4.80
CA MET A 140 -9.55 12.39 3.70
C MET A 140 -9.46 11.43 2.53
N SER A 141 -9.49 10.13 2.81
CA SER A 141 -9.24 9.10 1.80
C SER A 141 -10.39 8.92 0.81
N VAL A 142 -11.61 9.27 1.24
CA VAL A 142 -12.84 9.15 0.45
C VAL A 142 -13.12 10.45 -0.29
N ASP A 143 -13.12 11.58 0.43
CA ASP A 143 -13.54 12.87 -0.12
C ASP A 143 -12.62 13.36 -1.24
N ARG A 144 -11.31 13.07 -1.12
CA ARG A 144 -10.28 13.61 -2.03
C ARG A 144 -9.71 12.59 -3.01
N PHE A 145 -10.29 11.39 -3.10
CA PHE A 145 -9.73 10.29 -3.89
C PHE A 145 -9.50 10.67 -5.36
N PHE A 146 -10.46 11.40 -5.96
CA PHE A 146 -10.40 11.89 -7.33
C PHE A 146 -9.87 13.33 -7.47
N ASP A 147 -9.59 14.01 -6.34
CA ASP A 147 -9.04 15.38 -6.31
C ASP A 147 -7.52 15.37 -6.55
N ARG A 148 -7.06 14.59 -7.53
CA ARG A 148 -5.63 14.41 -7.86
C ARG A 148 -5.42 14.12 -9.33
N SER A 149 -4.34 14.66 -9.90
CA SER A 149 -4.04 14.60 -11.33
C SER A 149 -3.42 13.27 -11.80
N ASP A 150 -3.40 12.26 -10.94
CA ASP A 150 -2.81 10.96 -11.23
C ASP A 150 -3.56 10.26 -12.37
N PRO A 151 -2.86 9.84 -13.45
CA PRO A 151 -3.49 9.28 -14.64
C PRO A 151 -4.43 8.11 -14.36
N GLU A 152 -4.06 7.22 -13.44
CA GLU A 152 -4.88 6.05 -13.07
C GLU A 152 -6.20 6.45 -12.40
N LYS A 153 -6.17 7.47 -11.54
CA LYS A 153 -7.38 7.96 -10.85
C LYS A 153 -8.30 8.70 -11.82
N GLN A 154 -7.71 9.50 -12.71
CA GLN A 154 -8.44 10.19 -13.77
C GLN A 154 -9.04 9.20 -14.77
N PHE A 155 -8.34 8.11 -15.09
CA PHE A 155 -8.87 7.03 -15.91
C PHE A 155 -10.11 6.40 -15.26
N LEU A 156 -10.03 6.01 -13.99
CA LEU A 156 -11.18 5.44 -13.27
C LEU A 156 -12.36 6.41 -13.19
N LEU A 157 -12.10 7.71 -12.97
CA LEU A 157 -13.13 8.75 -12.99
C LEU A 157 -13.83 8.81 -14.35
N ASN A 158 -13.07 8.83 -15.45
CA ASN A 158 -13.63 8.84 -16.80
C ASN A 158 -14.48 7.60 -17.10
N VAL A 159 -14.07 6.42 -16.60
CA VAL A 159 -14.87 5.19 -16.74
C VAL A 159 -16.20 5.34 -16.00
N ILE A 160 -16.18 5.82 -14.75
CA ILE A 160 -17.40 6.08 -13.96
C ILE A 160 -18.32 7.07 -14.68
N GLU A 161 -17.78 8.17 -15.20
CA GLU A 161 -18.54 9.18 -15.93
C GLU A 161 -19.16 8.66 -17.24
N SER A 162 -18.56 7.62 -17.84
CA SER A 162 -19.07 6.97 -19.05
C SER A 162 -20.20 5.95 -18.82
N CYS A 163 -20.55 5.67 -17.57
CA CYS A 163 -21.66 4.79 -17.22
C CYS A 163 -23.02 5.49 -17.40
N GLU A 164 -24.08 4.73 -17.71
CA GLU A 164 -25.43 5.28 -17.92
C GLU A 164 -25.97 6.02 -16.68
N ASP A 165 -25.70 5.48 -15.48
CA ASP A 165 -25.99 6.14 -14.19
C ASP A 165 -24.69 6.43 -13.43
N SER A 166 -23.90 7.36 -13.96
CA SER A 166 -22.60 7.74 -13.37
C SER A 166 -22.69 8.23 -11.93
N LYS A 167 -23.82 8.82 -11.51
CA LYS A 167 -24.03 9.26 -10.11
C LYS A 167 -24.12 8.08 -9.16
N THR A 168 -24.95 7.09 -9.46
CA THR A 168 -25.07 5.88 -8.64
C THR A 168 -23.78 5.07 -8.65
N VAL A 169 -23.09 4.97 -9.79
CA VAL A 169 -21.78 4.30 -9.87
C VAL A 169 -20.74 5.01 -9.00
N MET A 170 -20.67 6.35 -9.04
CA MET A 170 -19.77 7.13 -8.19
C MET A 170 -20.07 6.93 -6.70
N GLU A 171 -21.34 6.98 -6.30
CA GLU A 171 -21.76 6.74 -4.90
C GLU A 171 -21.39 5.33 -4.44
N ASN A 172 -21.64 4.33 -5.28
CA ASN A 172 -21.24 2.94 -5.03
C ASN A 172 -19.72 2.81 -4.87
N TYR A 173 -18.94 3.42 -5.75
CA TYR A 173 -17.49 3.40 -5.68
C TYR A 173 -16.96 4.07 -4.41
N ARG A 174 -17.55 5.20 -4.00
CA ARG A 174 -17.21 5.88 -2.74
C ARG A 174 -17.48 5.01 -1.51
N ARG A 175 -18.59 4.27 -1.49
CA ARG A 175 -18.86 3.28 -0.43
C ARG A 175 -17.78 2.19 -0.39
N GLY A 176 -17.27 1.77 -1.54
CA GLY A 176 -16.10 0.88 -1.60
C GLY A 176 -14.85 1.51 -0.98
N LEU A 177 -14.58 2.79 -1.27
CA LEU A 177 -13.48 3.55 -0.66
C LEU A 177 -13.65 3.70 0.86
N GLU A 178 -14.87 3.94 1.33
CA GLU A 178 -15.20 3.99 2.77
C GLU A 178 -14.95 2.65 3.46
N LEU A 179 -15.28 1.53 2.80
CA LEU A 179 -15.04 0.20 3.37
C LEU A 179 -13.54 -0.10 3.48
N ILE A 180 -12.75 0.10 2.43
CA ILE A 180 -11.30 -0.18 2.47
C ILE A 180 -10.53 0.77 3.40
N ASN A 181 -11.04 2.00 3.58
CA ASN A 181 -10.48 2.94 4.53
C ASN A 181 -11.29 2.97 5.83
N GLY A 182 -12.13 1.96 6.09
CA GLY A 182 -13.05 1.95 7.22
C GLY A 182 -12.36 1.69 8.55
N GLN A 183 -13.10 1.89 9.65
CA GLN A 183 -12.58 1.73 11.01
C GLN A 183 -11.94 0.35 11.24
N LYS A 184 -12.53 -0.71 10.68
CA LYS A 184 -12.00 -2.09 10.77
C LYS A 184 -10.52 -2.16 10.36
N HIS A 185 -10.18 -1.65 9.17
CA HIS A 185 -8.81 -1.71 8.64
C HIS A 185 -7.90 -0.69 9.29
N TYR A 186 -8.44 0.47 9.67
CA TYR A 186 -7.72 1.44 10.47
C TYR A 186 -7.29 0.86 11.83
N ASP A 187 -8.16 0.06 12.45
CA ASP A 187 -7.91 -0.63 13.72
C ASP A 187 -6.88 -1.75 13.55
N GLU A 188 -6.81 -2.43 12.40
CA GLU A 188 -5.75 -3.41 12.13
C GLU A 188 -4.36 -2.76 12.20
N TYR A 189 -4.23 -1.54 11.65
CA TYR A 189 -3.00 -0.76 11.77
C TYR A 189 -2.75 -0.26 13.18
N THR A 190 -3.76 0.38 13.80
CA THR A 190 -3.64 0.98 15.14
C THR A 190 -3.32 -0.06 16.20
N ASN A 191 -3.92 -1.25 16.09
CA ASN A 191 -3.73 -2.37 17.01
C ASN A 191 -2.63 -3.34 16.53
N SER A 192 -1.88 -2.98 15.48
CA SER A 192 -0.77 -3.81 15.00
C SER A 192 0.34 -3.92 16.04
N GLY A 193 0.49 -2.95 16.95
CA GLY A 193 1.60 -2.92 17.89
C GLY A 193 2.93 -2.49 17.25
N PHE A 194 2.91 -2.05 15.99
CA PHE A 194 4.03 -1.34 15.38
C PHE A 194 4.06 0.13 15.77
N PHE A 195 5.22 0.75 15.60
CA PHE A 195 5.36 2.20 15.72
C PHE A 195 4.44 2.90 14.72
N THR A 196 3.58 3.78 15.22
CA THR A 196 2.52 4.40 14.44
C THR A 196 2.58 5.91 14.57
N VAL A 197 2.52 6.59 13.43
CA VAL A 197 2.46 8.05 13.31
C VAL A 197 1.14 8.44 12.66
N VAL A 198 0.39 9.31 13.30
CA VAL A 198 -0.88 9.83 12.78
C VAL A 198 -0.67 11.26 12.28
N ARG A 199 -0.89 11.50 10.99
CA ARG A 199 -0.87 12.83 10.40
C ARG A 199 -2.15 13.59 10.79
N GLN A 200 -2.06 14.45 11.80
CA GLN A 200 -3.23 15.18 12.32
C GLN A 200 -3.62 16.39 11.47
N ASP A 201 -2.64 17.15 10.99
CA ASP A 201 -2.85 18.38 10.21
C ASP A 201 -2.30 18.20 8.80
N THR A 202 -3.18 18.38 7.82
CA THR A 202 -2.84 18.23 6.40
C THR A 202 -2.62 19.55 5.68
N GLN A 203 -2.86 20.67 6.37
CA GLN A 203 -2.51 22.00 5.88
C GLN A 203 -1.11 22.41 6.32
N LYS A 204 -0.68 21.99 7.51
CA LYS A 204 0.69 22.18 7.96
C LYS A 204 1.63 21.20 7.23
N ASP A 205 2.71 21.74 6.67
CA ASP A 205 3.80 20.91 6.16
C ASP A 205 4.62 20.35 7.34
N THR A 206 4.45 19.05 7.58
CA THR A 206 5.12 18.30 8.66
C THR A 206 6.10 17.26 8.10
N ARG A 207 6.38 17.28 6.79
CA ARG A 207 7.18 16.23 6.11
C ARG A 207 8.55 16.03 6.74
N GLU A 208 9.23 17.11 7.10
CA GLU A 208 10.53 17.08 7.76
C GLU A 208 10.47 16.41 9.13
N GLU A 209 9.53 16.86 9.98
CA GLU A 209 9.32 16.33 11.32
C GLU A 209 8.97 14.84 11.30
N ILE A 210 8.05 14.44 10.42
CA ILE A 210 7.67 13.04 10.25
C ILE A 210 8.83 12.20 9.74
N CYS A 211 9.61 12.70 8.79
CA CYS A 211 10.79 12.03 8.28
C CYS A 211 11.82 11.80 9.39
N GLU A 212 12.05 12.78 10.25
CA GLU A 212 12.99 12.67 11.37
C GLU A 212 12.50 11.67 12.44
N ILE A 213 11.22 11.72 12.80
CA ILE A 213 10.61 10.79 13.75
C ILE A 213 10.76 9.34 13.27
N ILE A 214 10.48 9.07 11.99
CA ILE A 214 10.60 7.74 11.41
C ILE A 214 12.07 7.32 11.28
N ALA A 215 12.97 8.23 10.93
CA ALA A 215 14.41 7.95 10.89
C ALA A 215 14.95 7.54 12.27
N ARG A 216 14.52 8.19 13.35
CA ARG A 216 14.86 7.81 14.73
C ARG A 216 14.33 6.44 15.08
N HIS A 217 13.06 6.15 14.76
CA HIS A 217 12.47 4.82 14.98
C HIS A 217 13.25 3.71 14.26
N PHE A 218 13.68 3.98 13.03
CA PHE A 218 14.50 3.07 12.23
C PHE A 218 15.98 2.99 12.67
N GLY A 219 16.43 3.80 13.63
CA GLY A 219 17.82 3.86 14.07
C GLY A 219 18.77 4.34 12.97
N LEU A 220 18.30 5.23 12.09
CA LEU A 220 19.12 5.86 11.04
C LEU A 220 19.88 7.09 11.56
N ILE A 221 19.44 7.66 12.69
CA ILE A 221 20.05 8.80 13.42
C ILE A 221 19.98 8.61 14.92
#